data_AF-A0A7S1MF68-F1
#
_entry.id   AF-A0A7S1MF68-F1
#
_cell.length_a   1.000
_cell.length_b   1.000
_cell.length_c   1.000
_cell.angle_alpha   90.00
_cell.angle_beta   90.00
_cell.angle_gamma   90.00
#
_symmetry.space_group_name_H-M   'P 1'
#
loop_
_entity.id
_entity.type
_entity.pdbx_description
1 polymer ?
#
loop_
_entity_poly.entity_id
_entity_poly.type
_entity_poly.pdbx_seq_one_letter_code
_entity_poly.pdbx_strand_id
1 'polypeptide(L)'
;AELAGARVDQLESPAGAEALVDRVERLNKTTAKKLQVECEQLGIATDDFMSRAELSNLVRDAIVWEELNAPALCEVCRGRGYEVDEGQGRSELLQLLGHSTWESMG
;
A
#
# COMPACT_ATOMS: atom_id res chain seq x y z
N ALA A 1 -22.65 -7.94 -3.66
CA ALA A 1 -21.24 -8.29 -3.41
C ALA A 1 -20.42 -7.30 -4.22
N GLU A 2 -20.11 -6.16 -3.61
CA GLU A 2 -19.41 -5.05 -4.26
C GLU A 2 -18.10 -4.86 -3.50
N LEU A 3 -17.12 -5.70 -3.82
CA LEU A 3 -15.72 -5.34 -3.58
C LEU A 3 -15.30 -4.52 -4.79
N ALA A 4 -15.52 -3.21 -4.60
CA ALA A 4 -14.99 -2.07 -5.32
C ALA A 4 -14.05 -2.39 -6.50
N GLY A 5 -14.57 -2.26 -7.73
CA GLY A 5 -14.22 -1.18 -8.65
C GLY A 5 -12.77 -0.85 -9.00
N ALA A 6 -11.77 -1.54 -8.46
CA ALA A 6 -10.40 -1.44 -8.93
C ALA A 6 -10.37 -2.14 -10.29
N ARG A 7 -10.28 -1.33 -11.36
CA ARG A 7 -10.14 -1.85 -12.71
C ARG A 7 -8.91 -2.75 -12.70
N VAL A 8 -9.11 -4.04 -12.97
CA VAL A 8 -8.05 -5.02 -13.19
C VAL A 8 -7.00 -4.53 -14.21
N ASP A 9 -7.40 -3.56 -15.05
CA ASP A 9 -6.59 -2.78 -15.99
C ASP A 9 -5.45 -1.93 -15.36
N GLN A 10 -5.52 -1.64 -14.06
CA GLN A 10 -4.51 -0.84 -13.34
C GLN A 10 -3.49 -1.68 -12.57
N LEU A 11 -3.69 -3.00 -12.54
CA LEU A 11 -2.74 -3.93 -11.92
C LEU A 11 -1.61 -4.23 -12.89
N GLU A 12 -0.37 -4.25 -12.39
CA GLU A 12 0.81 -4.65 -13.17
C GLU A 12 0.67 -6.09 -13.71
N SER A 13 -0.12 -6.94 -13.05
CA SER A 13 -0.53 -8.23 -13.58
C SER A 13 -1.86 -8.74 -13.00
N PRO A 14 -2.74 -9.35 -13.81
CA PRO A 14 -4.00 -9.94 -13.34
C PRO A 14 -3.79 -11.17 -12.44
N ALA A 15 -2.62 -11.82 -12.51
CA ALA A 15 -2.20 -12.86 -11.57
C ALA A 15 -1.96 -12.32 -10.14
N GLY A 16 -1.73 -11.01 -10.01
CA GLY A 16 -1.52 -10.33 -8.74
C GLY A 16 -2.77 -10.27 -7.86
N ALA A 17 -3.96 -10.15 -8.46
CA ALA A 17 -5.21 -9.96 -7.71
C ALA A 17 -5.54 -11.13 -6.78
N GLU A 18 -5.39 -12.37 -7.25
CA GLU A 18 -5.68 -13.57 -6.45
C GLU A 18 -4.63 -13.79 -5.35
N ALA A 19 -3.35 -13.55 -5.68
CA ALA A 19 -2.25 -13.57 -4.72
C ALA A 19 -2.41 -12.46 -3.65
N LEU A 20 -2.95 -11.30 -4.04
CA LEU A 20 -3.21 -10.16 -3.15
C LEU A 20 -4.35 -10.47 -2.18
N VAL A 21 -5.42 -11.12 -2.64
CA VAL A 21 -6.50 -11.59 -1.74
C VAL A 21 -5.96 -12.59 -0.72
N ASP A 22 -5.19 -13.60 -1.16
CA ASP A 22 -4.60 -14.59 -0.25
C ASP A 22 -3.60 -13.95 0.72
N ARG A 23 -2.79 -12.98 0.27
CA ARG A 23 -1.86 -12.22 1.12
C ARG A 23 -2.62 -11.37 2.16
N VAL A 24 -3.72 -10.73 1.78
CA VAL A 24 -4.59 -9.95 2.69
C VAL A 24 -5.32 -10.85 3.70
N GLU A 25 -5.79 -12.03 3.30
CA GLU A 25 -6.39 -13.00 4.21
C GLU A 25 -5.39 -13.53 5.23
N ARG A 26 -4.15 -13.80 4.81
CA ARG A 26 -3.06 -14.18 5.72
C ARG A 26 -2.77 -13.07 6.72
N LEU A 27 -2.70 -11.81 6.28
CA LEU A 27 -2.49 -10.65 7.15
C LEU A 27 -3.57 -10.52 8.23
N ASN A 28 -4.82 -10.81 7.89
CA ASN A 28 -5.93 -10.78 8.85
C ASN A 28 -5.78 -11.80 9.99
N LYS A 29 -5.06 -12.90 9.74
CA LYS A 29 -4.72 -13.94 10.74
C LYS A 29 -3.41 -13.65 11.48
N THR A 30 -2.73 -12.56 11.16
CA THR A 30 -1.39 -12.24 11.65
C THR A 30 -1.45 -11.27 12.84
N THR A 31 -0.50 -11.39 13.77
CA THR A 31 -0.40 -10.55 14.97
C THR A 31 0.13 -9.14 14.65
N ALA A 32 -0.23 -8.15 15.48
CA ALA A 32 0.19 -6.75 15.32
C ALA A 32 1.71 -6.58 15.15
N LYS A 33 2.52 -7.28 15.96
CA LYS A 33 3.99 -7.28 15.80
C LYS A 33 4.49 -7.73 14.43
N LYS A 34 3.84 -8.73 13.84
CA LYS A 34 4.21 -9.19 12.48
C LYS A 34 3.73 -8.21 11.42
N LEU A 35 2.60 -7.53 11.64
CA LEU A 35 2.14 -6.46 10.75
C LEU A 35 3.09 -5.27 10.76
N GLN A 36 3.65 -4.89 11.93
CA GLN A 36 4.73 -3.90 12.02
C GLN A 36 5.95 -4.32 11.18
N VAL A 37 6.42 -5.56 11.36
CA VAL A 37 7.58 -6.08 10.59
C VAL A 37 7.30 -6.10 9.09
N GLU A 38 6.08 -6.40 8.66
CA GLU A 38 5.69 -6.31 7.24
C GLU A 38 5.69 -4.86 6.76
N CYS A 39 5.15 -3.92 7.53
CA CYS A 39 5.21 -2.49 7.19
C CYS A 39 6.66 -2.00 7.05
N GLU A 40 7.54 -2.34 7.99
CA GLU A 40 8.95 -1.94 7.96
C GLU A 40 9.66 -2.50 6.71
N GLN A 41 9.38 -3.76 6.33
CA GLN A 41 9.91 -4.36 5.10
C GLN A 41 9.39 -3.66 3.84
N LEU A 42 8.18 -3.13 3.88
CA LEU A 42 7.54 -2.38 2.79
C LEU A 42 7.95 -0.89 2.79
N GLY A 43 8.81 -0.45 3.73
CA GLY A 43 9.23 0.94 3.86
C GLY A 43 8.14 1.88 4.42
N ILE A 44 7.08 1.30 5.00
CA ILE A 44 6.02 2.02 5.67
C ILE A 44 6.42 2.28 7.11
N ALA A 45 6.18 3.50 7.55
CA ALA A 45 6.36 3.88 8.93
C ALA A 45 5.26 3.26 9.80
N THR A 46 5.64 2.65 10.92
CA THR A 46 4.69 2.18 11.95
C THR A 46 5.09 2.66 13.32
N ASP A 47 4.08 2.96 14.13
CA ASP A 47 4.25 3.35 15.52
C ASP A 47 3.80 2.24 16.48
N ASP A 48 4.36 2.20 17.69
CA ASP A 48 4.06 1.17 18.70
C ASP A 48 2.66 1.33 19.32
N PHE A 49 2.08 2.52 19.20
CA PHE A 49 0.71 2.83 19.63
C PHE A 49 -0.35 2.49 18.59
N MET A 50 0.05 2.10 17.37
CA MET A 50 -0.90 1.74 16.31
C MET A 50 -1.66 0.45 16.65
N SER A 51 -2.97 0.49 16.46
CA SER A 51 -3.83 -0.66 16.60
C SER A 51 -3.55 -1.69 15.51
N ARG A 52 -3.80 -2.97 15.79
CA ARG A 52 -3.73 -4.04 14.78
C ARG A 52 -4.52 -3.70 13.49
N ALA A 53 -5.66 -3.03 13.65
CA ALA A 53 -6.50 -2.61 12.53
C ALA A 53 -5.81 -1.55 11.66
N GLU A 54 -5.12 -0.58 12.27
CA GLU A 54 -4.38 0.47 11.57
C GLU A 54 -3.17 -0.12 10.84
N LEU A 55 -2.39 -0.97 11.52
CA LEU A 55 -1.29 -1.71 10.91
C LEU A 55 -1.77 -2.58 9.74
N SER A 56 -2.90 -3.28 9.90
CA SER A 56 -3.45 -4.11 8.83
C SER A 56 -3.93 -3.29 7.64
N ASN A 57 -4.42 -2.07 7.86
CA ASN A 57 -4.80 -1.17 6.77
C ASN A 57 -3.55 -0.65 6.04
N LEU A 58 -2.51 -0.27 6.79
CA LEU A 58 -1.24 0.18 6.21
C LEU A 58 -0.59 -0.91 5.35
N VAL A 59 -0.46 -2.14 5.87
CA VAL A 59 0.12 -3.24 5.08
C VAL A 59 -0.73 -3.51 3.84
N ARG A 60 -2.07 -3.44 3.95
CA ARG A 60 -2.95 -3.64 2.80
C ARG A 60 -2.73 -2.56 1.74
N ASP A 61 -2.68 -1.29 2.16
CA ASP A 61 -2.45 -0.17 1.25
C ASP A 61 -1.12 -0.31 0.53
N ALA A 62 -0.03 -0.65 1.22
CA ALA A 62 1.26 -0.83 0.56
C ALA A 62 1.33 -2.04 -0.36
N ILE A 63 0.69 -3.17 -0.01
CA ILE A 63 0.61 -4.31 -0.92
C ILE A 63 -0.17 -3.93 -2.18
N VAL A 64 -1.23 -3.13 -2.04
CA VAL A 64 -1.94 -2.59 -3.19
C VAL A 64 -1.01 -1.69 -4.00
N TRP A 65 -0.25 -0.79 -3.37
CA TRP A 65 0.72 0.06 -4.08
C TRP A 65 1.80 -0.74 -4.80
N GLU A 66 2.29 -1.84 -4.22
CA GLU A 66 3.21 -2.74 -4.90
C GLU A 66 2.58 -3.31 -6.17
N GLU A 67 1.30 -3.69 -6.18
CA GLU A 67 0.68 -4.26 -7.38
C GLU A 67 0.20 -3.22 -8.40
N LEU A 68 0.14 -1.93 -8.03
CA LEU A 68 -0.26 -0.85 -8.91
C LEU A 68 0.86 -0.45 -9.88
N ASN A 69 0.46 -0.15 -11.11
CA ASN A 69 1.35 0.43 -12.09
C ASN A 69 1.68 1.91 -11.78
N ALA A 70 2.74 2.44 -12.40
CA ALA A 70 3.17 3.84 -12.21
C ALA A 70 2.04 4.88 -12.37
N PRO A 71 1.16 4.83 -13.39
CA PRO A 71 0.10 5.83 -13.51
C PRO A 71 -0.94 5.74 -12.38
N ALA A 72 -1.29 4.54 -11.92
CA ALA A 72 -2.19 4.39 -10.78
C ALA A 72 -1.55 4.86 -9.46
N LEU A 73 -0.25 4.60 -9.27
CA LEU A 73 0.50 5.15 -8.13
C LEU A 73 0.55 6.69 -8.16
N CYS A 74 0.66 7.29 -9.34
CA CYS A 74 0.57 8.73 -9.50
C CYS A 74 -0.80 9.26 -9.04
N GLU A 75 -1.90 8.58 -9.38
CA GLU A 75 -3.23 8.93 -8.88
C GLU A 75 -3.31 8.85 -7.35
N VAL A 76 -2.73 7.81 -6.74
CA VAL A 76 -2.69 7.66 -5.28
C VAL A 76 -1.91 8.81 -4.62
N CYS A 77 -0.72 9.13 -5.16
CA CYS A 77 0.10 10.23 -4.64
C CYS A 77 -0.64 11.58 -4.77
N ARG A 78 -1.26 11.84 -5.92
CA ARG A 78 -2.05 13.05 -6.16
C ARG A 78 -3.29 13.13 -5.26
N GLY A 79 -3.96 12.01 -5.02
CA GLY A 79 -5.07 11.91 -4.07
C GLY A 79 -4.68 12.22 -2.62
N ARG A 80 -3.40 12.03 -2.28
CA ARG A 80 -2.81 12.41 -0.99
C ARG A 80 -2.26 13.85 -0.96
N GLY A 81 -2.35 14.59 -2.07
CA GLY A 81 -1.91 15.98 -2.17
C GLY A 81 -0.46 16.15 -2.64
N TYR A 82 0.21 15.08 -3.09
CA TYR A 82 1.55 15.19 -3.66
C TYR A 82 1.51 15.61 -5.13
N GLU A 83 2.38 16.54 -5.50
CA GLU A 83 2.66 16.86 -6.90
C GLU A 83 3.60 15.81 -7.47
N VAL A 84 3.04 14.91 -8.28
CA VAL A 84 3.78 13.86 -8.98
C VAL A 84 3.64 14.02 -10.49
N ASP A 85 4.75 13.82 -11.19
CA ASP A 85 4.84 13.88 -12.64
C ASP A 85 4.59 12.50 -13.26
N GLU A 86 3.93 12.46 -14.43
CA GLU A 86 3.62 11.21 -15.14
C GLU A 86 4.88 10.47 -15.63
N GLY A 87 6.05 11.13 -15.62
CA GLY A 87 7.34 10.52 -15.89
C GLY A 87 8.03 9.87 -14.68
N GLN A 88 7.50 9.97 -13.46
CA GLN A 88 8.13 9.37 -12.28
C GLN A 88 8.07 7.84 -12.30
N GLY A 89 9.19 7.21 -11.92
CA GLY A 89 9.26 5.76 -11.84
C GLY A 89 8.40 5.22 -10.70
N ARG A 90 7.85 4.01 -10.88
CA ARG A 90 7.08 3.29 -9.84
C ARG A 90 7.82 3.25 -8.50
N SER A 91 9.12 2.99 -8.50
CA SER A 91 9.94 2.95 -7.29
C SER A 91 10.01 4.29 -6.55
N GLU A 92 10.03 5.42 -7.28
CA GLU A 92 10.02 6.76 -6.68
C GLU A 92 8.66 7.07 -6.05
N LEU A 93 7.57 6.71 -6.74
CA LEU A 93 6.21 6.89 -6.22
C LEU A 93 5.98 6.04 -4.97
N LEU A 94 6.47 4.80 -4.95
CA LEU A 94 6.43 3.94 -3.76
C LEU A 94 7.22 4.53 -2.59
N GLN A 95 8.42 5.06 -2.85
CA GLN A 95 9.20 5.74 -1.81
C GLN A 95 8.50 6.99 -1.28
N LEU A 96 7.83 7.75 -2.15
CA LEU A 96 7.07 8.93 -1.74
C LEU A 96 5.87 8.55 -0.86
N LEU A 97 5.14 7.50 -1.23
CA LEU A 97 4.04 6.97 -0.42
C LEU A 97 4.54 6.42 0.91
N GLY A 98 5.68 5.73 0.91
CA GLY A 98 6.41 5.35 2.13
C GLY A 98 6.69 6.57 2.99
N HIS A 99 7.38 7.58 2.47
CA HIS A 99 7.71 8.82 3.18
C HIS A 99 6.46 9.52 3.75
N SER A 100 5.35 9.53 3.01
CA SER A 100 4.08 10.12 3.47
C SER A 100 3.54 9.51 4.76
N THR A 101 3.80 8.21 4.98
CA THR A 101 3.40 7.56 6.22
C THR A 101 4.24 7.98 7.43
N TRP A 102 5.47 8.46 7.22
CA TRP A 102 6.29 9.05 8.28
C TRP A 102 5.79 10.46 8.65
N GLU A 103 5.45 11.28 7.66
CA GLU A 103 4.97 12.66 7.86
C GLU A 103 3.62 12.70 8.60
N SER A 104 2.74 11.72 8.38
CA SER A 104 1.46 11.65 9.06
C SER A 104 1.55 11.23 10.54
N MET A 105 2.75 10.85 11.03
CA MET A 105 3.00 10.47 12.42
C MET A 105 3.85 11.49 13.20
N GLY A 106 4.31 12.56 12.54
CA GLY A 106 5.05 13.67 13.15
C GLY A 106 4.17 14.79 13.67
#